data_AF-A0AAJ4RDQ7-F1
#
_entry.id   AF-A0AAJ4RDQ7-F1
#
_cell.length_a   1.000
_cell.length_b   1.000
_cell.length_c   1.000
_cell.angle_alpha   90.00
_cell.angle_beta   90.00
_cell.angle_gamma   90.00
#
_symmetry.space_group_name_H-M   'P 1'
#
loop_
_entity.id
_entity.type
_entity.pdbx_description
1 polymer ?
#
loop_
_entity_poly.entity_id
_entity_poly.type
_entity_poly.pdbx_seq_one_letter_code
_entity_poly.pdbx_strand_id
1 'polypeptide(L)'
;MCRDVEFYLVDIFIAIDKIKRYIQPFNSATELLYDEKSWDAVIRELEIIGEATNKLLKYDFLENDYRIIVDFRNIIVHEYFGINENIVWEVVNEYLDEFKQKLINESKKLDLSLAIKAAKKENKHNKNVLNFLKELEDVLSS
;
A
#
# COMPACT_ATOMS: atom_id res chain seq x y z
N MET A 1 -21.71 -0.15 0.50
CA MET A 1 -21.47 -0.91 -0.75
C MET A 1 -20.31 -1.85 -0.47
N CYS A 2 -20.50 -3.16 -0.65
CA CYS A 2 -19.41 -4.13 -0.53
C CYS A 2 -18.42 -3.84 -1.67
N ARG A 3 -17.15 -3.53 -1.37
CA ARG A 3 -16.09 -3.56 -2.38
C ARG A 3 -15.55 -4.98 -2.44
N ASP A 4 -15.32 -5.48 -3.64
CA ASP A 4 -14.72 -6.79 -3.86
C ASP A 4 -13.21 -6.75 -3.51
N VAL A 5 -12.66 -7.92 -3.26
CA VAL A 5 -11.27 -8.14 -2.81
C VAL A 5 -10.26 -7.46 -3.76
N GLU A 6 -10.52 -7.52 -5.06
CA GLU A 6 -9.71 -6.97 -6.13
C GLU A 6 -9.47 -5.46 -5.98
N PHE A 7 -10.47 -4.72 -5.52
CA PHE A 7 -10.34 -3.28 -5.31
C PHE A 7 -9.41 -2.96 -4.14
N TYR A 8 -9.45 -3.76 -3.07
CA TYR A 8 -8.53 -3.59 -1.94
C TYR A 8 -7.10 -3.94 -2.32
N LEU A 9 -6.89 -4.96 -3.15
CA LEU A 9 -5.58 -5.30 -3.69
C LEU A 9 -5.00 -4.16 -4.53
N VAL A 10 -5.79 -3.60 -5.45
CA VAL A 10 -5.36 -2.47 -6.28
C VAL A 10 -5.05 -1.23 -5.43
N ASP A 11 -5.84 -0.94 -4.40
CA ASP A 11 -5.55 0.16 -3.46
C ASP A 11 -4.20 -0.03 -2.77
N ILE A 12 -3.91 -1.24 -2.27
CA ILE A 12 -2.62 -1.55 -1.62
C ILE A 12 -1.47 -1.38 -2.61
N PHE A 13 -1.61 -1.90 -3.83
CA PHE A 13 -0.56 -1.80 -4.84
C PHE A 13 -0.24 -0.34 -5.19
N ILE A 14 -1.26 0.51 -5.35
CA ILE A 14 -1.08 1.95 -5.60
C ILE A 14 -0.42 2.63 -4.39
N ALA A 15 -0.83 2.28 -3.17
CA ALA A 15 -0.26 2.86 -1.95
C ALA A 15 1.23 2.52 -1.82
N ILE A 16 1.61 1.26 -2.07
CA ILE A 16 3.01 0.83 -2.05
C ILE A 16 3.83 1.58 -3.11
N ASP A 17 3.33 1.71 -4.36
CA ASP A 17 4.00 2.50 -5.40
C ASP A 17 4.25 3.95 -4.97
N LYS A 18 3.21 4.59 -4.42
CA LYS A 18 3.32 5.96 -3.92
C LYS A 18 4.37 6.09 -2.83
N ILE A 19 4.35 5.21 -1.83
CA ILE A 19 5.33 5.20 -0.75
C ILE A 19 6.74 5.10 -1.34
N LYS A 20 7.00 4.14 -2.23
CA LYS A 20 8.32 3.96 -2.85
C LYS A 20 8.81 5.21 -3.60
N ARG A 21 7.91 5.92 -4.28
CA ARG A 21 8.24 7.21 -4.92
C ARG A 21 8.45 8.34 -3.93
N TYR A 22 7.71 8.38 -2.83
CA TYR A 22 7.84 9.43 -1.82
C TYR A 22 9.14 9.29 -1.04
N ILE A 23 9.59 8.07 -0.75
CA ILE A 23 10.81 7.85 0.03
C ILE A 23 12.09 7.95 -0.80
N GLN A 24 12.00 7.86 -2.14
CA GLN A 24 13.15 7.85 -3.05
C GLN A 24 14.17 8.99 -2.83
N PRO A 25 13.77 10.24 -2.50
CA PRO A 25 14.73 11.34 -2.31
C PRO A 25 15.54 11.26 -1.01
N PHE A 26 15.17 10.38 -0.07
CA PHE A 26 15.71 10.35 1.28
C PHE A 26 16.63 9.14 1.48
N ASN A 27 17.65 9.28 2.31
CA ASN A 27 18.59 8.20 2.63
C ASN A 27 18.48 7.71 4.08
N SER A 28 17.64 8.37 4.90
CA SER A 28 17.45 8.00 6.29
C SER A 28 16.04 8.33 6.79
N ALA A 29 15.65 7.66 7.88
CA ALA A 29 14.40 7.91 8.59
C ALA A 29 14.27 9.38 9.05
N THR A 30 15.36 9.96 9.56
CA THR A 30 15.40 11.34 10.02
C THR A 30 15.18 12.34 8.90
N GLU A 31 15.77 12.13 7.71
CA GLU A 31 15.55 12.99 6.55
C GLU A 31 14.08 12.95 6.09
N LEU A 32 13.47 11.76 6.05
CA LEU A 32 12.05 11.61 5.72
C LEU A 32 11.15 12.30 6.76
N LEU A 33 11.44 12.11 8.05
CA LEU A 33 10.67 12.68 9.16
C LEU A 33 10.61 14.22 9.10
N TYR A 34 11.73 14.87 8.75
CA TYR A 34 11.79 16.33 8.69
C TYR A 34 11.26 16.93 7.38
N ASP A 35 10.92 16.12 6.38
CA ASP A 35 10.09 16.55 5.25
C ASP A 35 8.62 16.25 5.56
N GLU A 36 7.97 17.16 6.29
CA GLU A 36 6.60 17.02 6.80
C GLU A 36 5.62 16.49 5.73
N LYS A 37 5.74 16.99 4.51
CA LYS A 37 4.88 16.60 3.40
C LYS A 37 5.07 15.13 3.00
N SER A 38 6.31 14.67 2.85
CA SER A 38 6.60 13.29 2.46
C SER A 38 6.34 12.32 3.61
N TRP A 39 6.66 12.72 4.85
CA TRP A 39 6.29 11.96 6.04
C TRP A 39 4.78 11.73 6.11
N ASP A 40 3.98 12.79 6.07
CA ASP A 40 2.53 12.70 6.13
C ASP A 40 1.95 11.89 4.97
N ALA A 41 2.53 12.04 3.76
CA ALA A 41 2.12 11.26 2.60
C ALA A 41 2.41 9.75 2.79
N VAL A 42 3.57 9.38 3.34
CA VAL A 42 3.91 7.99 3.63
C VAL A 42 2.98 7.41 4.69
N ILE A 43 2.76 8.13 5.79
CA ILE A 43 1.85 7.74 6.86
C ILE A 43 0.43 7.50 6.32
N ARG A 44 -0.08 8.43 5.51
CA ARG A 44 -1.41 8.30 4.89
C ARG A 44 -1.55 7.04 4.04
N GLU A 45 -0.53 6.71 3.24
CA GLU A 45 -0.58 5.52 2.38
C GLU A 45 -0.42 4.22 3.21
N LEU A 46 0.36 4.22 4.30
CA LEU A 46 0.41 3.10 5.25
C LEU A 46 -0.94 2.83 5.92
N GLU A 47 -1.71 3.88 6.24
CA GLU A 47 -3.08 3.71 6.74
C GLU A 47 -4.01 3.06 5.71
N ILE A 48 -3.88 3.41 4.42
CA ILE A 48 -4.64 2.79 3.33
C ILE A 48 -4.32 1.30 3.27
N ILE A 49 -3.03 0.96 3.33
CA ILE A 49 -2.57 -0.43 3.33
C ILE A 49 -3.18 -1.19 4.51
N GLY A 50 -3.11 -0.64 5.73
CA GLY A 50 -3.68 -1.29 6.90
C GLY A 50 -5.19 -1.48 6.85
N GLU A 51 -5.95 -0.48 6.39
CA GLU A 51 -7.41 -0.60 6.25
C GLU A 51 -7.79 -1.62 5.17
N ALA A 52 -7.10 -1.61 4.02
CA ALA A 52 -7.34 -2.57 2.95
C ALA A 52 -6.99 -4.00 3.41
N THR A 53 -5.86 -4.20 4.08
CA THR A 53 -5.46 -5.49 4.66
C THR A 53 -6.48 -6.00 5.66
N ASN A 54 -7.03 -5.14 6.52
CA ASN A 54 -8.11 -5.51 7.45
C ASN A 54 -9.36 -6.03 6.73
N LYS A 55 -9.67 -5.49 5.54
CA LYS A 55 -10.77 -6.00 4.70
C LYS A 55 -10.42 -7.34 4.09
N LEU A 56 -9.21 -7.51 3.56
CA LEU A 56 -8.74 -8.77 3.00
C LEU A 56 -8.76 -9.92 4.03
N LEU A 57 -8.38 -9.66 5.28
CA LEU A 57 -8.49 -10.62 6.38
C LEU A 57 -9.96 -11.00 6.66
N LYS A 58 -10.88 -10.03 6.65
CA LYS A 58 -12.32 -10.28 6.90
C LYS A 58 -13.01 -11.08 5.79
N TYR A 59 -12.44 -11.09 4.60
CA TYR A 59 -12.91 -11.92 3.48
C TYR A 59 -12.17 -13.25 3.38
N ASP A 60 -11.36 -13.61 4.37
CA ASP A 60 -10.51 -14.81 4.39
C ASP A 60 -9.59 -14.90 3.15
N PHE A 61 -9.23 -13.75 2.54
CA PHE A 61 -8.30 -13.70 1.41
C PHE A 61 -6.85 -13.76 1.87
N LEU A 62 -6.56 -13.21 3.05
CA LEU A 62 -5.26 -13.29 3.72
C LEU A 62 -5.38 -14.07 5.03
N GLU A 63 -4.29 -14.72 5.41
CA GLU A 63 -4.16 -15.40 6.69
C GLU A 63 -3.94 -14.40 7.85
N ASN A 64 -4.30 -14.81 9.07
CA ASN A 64 -4.24 -13.97 10.26
C ASN A 64 -2.84 -13.44 10.60
N ASP A 65 -1.77 -14.03 10.06
CA ASP A 65 -0.40 -13.56 10.28
C ASP A 65 -0.16 -12.13 9.76
N TYR A 66 -0.98 -11.67 8.79
CA TYR A 66 -0.95 -10.28 8.31
C TYR A 66 -1.70 -9.30 9.22
N ARG A 67 -2.23 -9.76 10.35
CA ARG A 67 -2.87 -8.90 11.35
C ARG A 67 -1.92 -7.83 11.89
N ILE A 68 -0.62 -8.12 11.92
CA ILE A 68 0.41 -7.16 12.33
C ILE A 68 0.37 -5.85 11.52
N ILE A 69 0.00 -5.91 10.24
CA ILE A 69 -0.14 -4.72 9.38
C ILE A 69 -1.33 -3.85 9.82
N VAL A 70 -2.43 -4.49 10.23
CA VAL A 70 -3.61 -3.81 10.75
C VAL A 70 -3.31 -3.16 12.10
N ASP A 71 -2.57 -3.87 12.95
CA ASP A 71 -2.20 -3.38 14.27
C ASP A 71 -1.19 -2.21 14.16
N PHE A 72 -0.25 -2.28 13.21
CA PHE A 72 0.63 -1.15 12.89
C PHE A 72 -0.14 0.09 12.45
N ARG A 73 -1.17 -0.06 11.60
CA ARG A 73 -2.07 1.04 11.25
C ARG A 73 -2.80 1.62 12.47
N ASN A 74 -3.17 0.78 13.45
CA ASN A 74 -3.81 1.27 14.67
C ASN A 74 -2.84 2.09 15.52
N ILE A 75 -1.56 1.69 15.60
CA ILE A 75 -0.51 2.47 16.25
C ILE A 75 -0.36 3.82 15.57
N ILE A 76 -0.23 3.85 14.23
CA ILE A 76 -0.12 5.10 13.46
C ILE A 76 -1.28 6.06 13.73
N VAL A 77 -2.52 5.56 13.78
CA VAL A 77 -3.72 6.39 13.90
C VAL A 77 -4.02 6.80 15.35
N HIS A 78 -3.57 6.04 16.35
CA HIS A 78 -3.92 6.31 17.76
C HIS A 78 -2.78 6.95 18.55
N GLU A 79 -1.52 6.67 18.20
CA GLU A 79 -0.34 7.18 18.91
C GLU A 79 0.31 8.34 18.16
N TYR A 80 -0.48 9.33 17.71
CA TYR A 80 0.01 10.56 17.03
C TYR A 80 1.27 11.19 17.69
N PHE A 81 1.50 10.93 18.98
CA PHE A 81 2.79 11.08 19.66
C PHE A 81 3.52 9.73 19.79
N GLY A 82 4.70 9.58 19.17
CA GLY A 82 5.59 8.45 19.42
C GLY A 82 5.76 7.44 18.27
N ILE A 83 5.25 7.72 17.07
CA ILE A 83 5.61 6.93 15.88
C ILE A 83 7.12 6.99 15.70
N ASN A 84 7.78 5.84 15.86
CA ASN A 84 9.22 5.73 15.68
C ASN A 84 9.54 5.74 14.18
N GLU A 85 10.23 6.78 13.72
CA GLU A 85 10.61 6.99 12.34
C GLU A 85 11.47 5.85 11.79
N ASN A 86 12.30 5.23 12.63
CA ASN A 86 13.14 4.11 12.21
C ASN A 86 12.29 2.87 11.91
N ILE A 87 11.22 2.63 12.68
CA ILE A 87 10.28 1.54 12.40
C ILE A 87 9.56 1.81 11.08
N VAL A 88 9.06 3.03 10.86
CA VAL A 88 8.42 3.40 9.60
C VAL A 88 9.39 3.20 8.43
N TRP A 89 10.63 3.66 8.58
CA TRP A 89 11.68 3.52 7.57
C TRP A 89 12.00 2.06 7.24
N GLU A 90 12.09 1.19 8.25
CA GLU A 90 12.30 -0.25 8.07
C GLU A 90 11.10 -0.88 7.33
N VAL A 91 9.86 -0.58 7.77
CA VAL A 91 8.62 -1.05 7.13
C VAL A 91 8.59 -0.70 5.64
N VAL A 92 8.85 0.56 5.29
CA VAL A 92 8.72 1.01 3.90
C VAL A 92 9.85 0.53 3.00
N ASN A 93 11.03 0.24 3.54
CA ASN A 93 12.18 -0.23 2.77
C ASN A 93 12.22 -1.76 2.64
N GLU A 94 11.87 -2.51 3.69
CA GLU A 94 12.09 -3.96 3.74
C GLU A 94 10.78 -4.74 3.59
N TYR A 95 9.81 -4.51 4.49
CA TYR A 95 8.64 -5.38 4.60
C TYR A 95 7.57 -5.11 3.53
N LEU A 96 7.45 -3.88 3.02
CA LEU A 96 6.43 -3.57 2.01
C LEU A 96 6.64 -4.33 0.69
N ASP A 97 7.89 -4.56 0.28
CA ASP A 97 8.16 -5.29 -0.96
C ASP A 97 7.82 -6.77 -0.83
N GLU A 98 8.14 -7.38 0.31
CA GLU A 98 7.74 -8.75 0.62
C GLU A 98 6.21 -8.90 0.61
N PHE A 99 5.51 -7.98 1.29
CA PHE A 99 4.05 -7.98 1.31
C PHE A 99 3.45 -7.83 -0.09
N LYS A 100 4.00 -6.92 -0.91
CA LYS A 100 3.58 -6.77 -2.31
C LYS A 100 3.72 -8.07 -3.09
N GLN A 101 4.86 -8.77 -2.98
CA GLN A 101 5.09 -10.02 -3.70
C GLN A 101 4.13 -11.13 -3.27
N LYS A 102 3.83 -11.23 -1.97
CA LYS A 102 2.79 -12.13 -1.47
C LYS A 102 1.44 -11.84 -2.13
N LEU A 103 1.00 -10.58 -2.11
CA LEU A 103 -0.29 -10.19 -2.69
C LEU A 103 -0.36 -10.47 -4.19
N ILE A 104 0.71 -10.22 -4.94
CA ILE A 104 0.79 -10.58 -6.35
C ILE A 104 0.54 -12.07 -6.54
N ASN A 105 1.23 -12.92 -5.76
CA ASN A 105 1.06 -14.37 -5.85
C ASN A 105 -0.36 -14.84 -5.50
N GLU A 106 -0.95 -14.30 -4.43
CA GLU A 106 -2.33 -14.64 -4.04
C GLU A 106 -3.37 -14.13 -5.06
N SER A 107 -3.07 -13.03 -5.74
CA SER A 107 -3.97 -12.42 -6.73
C SER A 107 -4.00 -13.13 -8.08
N LYS A 108 -3.09 -14.07 -8.36
CA LYS A 108 -3.01 -14.80 -9.66
C LYS A 108 -4.29 -15.56 -10.03
N LYS A 109 -5.12 -15.91 -9.03
CA LYS A 109 -6.41 -16.59 -9.21
C LYS A 109 -7.59 -15.64 -9.44
N LEU A 110 -7.37 -14.33 -9.41
CA LEU A 110 -8.38 -13.30 -9.50
C LEU A 110 -8.24 -12.49 -10.79
N ASP A 111 -9.37 -11.99 -11.31
CA ASP A 111 -9.37 -11.03 -12.42
C ASP A 111 -9.43 -9.59 -11.87
N LEU A 112 -8.28 -8.92 -11.85
CA LEU A 112 -8.17 -7.54 -11.37
C LEU A 112 -8.52 -6.50 -12.45
N SER A 113 -8.87 -6.90 -13.68
CA SER A 113 -9.05 -5.97 -14.81
C SER A 113 -10.10 -4.88 -14.53
N LEU A 114 -11.21 -5.23 -13.90
CA LEU A 114 -12.25 -4.28 -13.52
C LEU A 114 -11.75 -3.26 -12.48
N ALA A 115 -11.06 -3.74 -11.45
CA ALA A 115 -10.52 -2.90 -10.39
C ALA A 115 -9.43 -1.95 -10.93
N ILE A 116 -8.52 -2.45 -11.77
CA ILE A 116 -7.48 -1.65 -12.44
C ILE A 116 -8.11 -0.59 -13.34
N LYS A 117 -9.13 -0.96 -14.13
CA LYS A 117 -9.84 -0.01 -15.01
C LYS A 117 -10.53 1.09 -14.21
N ALA A 118 -11.18 0.74 -13.10
CA ALA A 118 -11.79 1.72 -12.20
C ALA A 118 -10.74 2.66 -11.61
N ALA A 119 -9.63 2.13 -11.10
CA ALA A 119 -8.53 2.92 -10.54
C ALA A 119 -7.91 3.87 -11.58
N LYS A 120 -7.73 3.41 -12.83
CA LYS A 120 -7.27 4.26 -13.95
C LYS A 120 -8.26 5.42 -14.22
N LYS A 121 -9.56 5.17 -14.15
CA LYS A 121 -10.60 6.21 -14.33
C LYS A 121 -10.55 7.25 -13.22
N GLU A 122 -10.41 6.83 -11.96
CA GLU A 122 -10.29 7.73 -10.81
C GLU A 122 -9.00 8.56 -10.86
N ASN A 123 -7.90 7.94 -11.29
CA ASN A 123 -6.58 8.56 -11.40
C ASN A 123 -6.29 9.15 -12.79
N LYS A 124 -7.31 9.50 -13.57
CA LYS A 124 -7.17 9.96 -14.98
C LYS A 124 -6.21 11.14 -15.21
N HIS A 125 -5.89 11.92 -14.18
CA HIS A 125 -4.96 13.04 -14.24
C HIS A 125 -3.65 12.81 -13.49
N ASN A 126 -3.48 11.65 -12.84
CA ASN A 126 -2.29 11.28 -12.09
C ASN A 126 -1.41 10.36 -12.94
N LYS A 127 -0.50 10.95 -13.73
CA LYS A 127 0.36 10.21 -14.67
C LYS A 127 1.18 9.11 -14.00
N ASN A 128 1.68 9.35 -12.79
CA ASN A 128 2.51 8.37 -12.08
C ASN A 128 1.70 7.11 -11.75
N VAL A 129 0.50 7.28 -11.19
CA VAL A 129 -0.38 6.14 -10.88
C VAL A 129 -0.86 5.45 -12.16
N LEU A 130 -1.13 6.19 -13.24
CA LEU A 130 -1.53 5.58 -14.51
C LEU A 130 -0.42 4.74 -15.14
N ASN A 131 0.84 5.17 -15.04
CA ASN A 131 1.98 4.39 -15.52
C ASN A 131 2.15 3.12 -14.68
N PHE A 132 2.14 3.26 -13.36
CA PHE A 132 2.17 2.12 -12.44
C PHE A 132 1.06 1.10 -12.73
N LEU A 133 -0.19 1.54 -12.92
CA LEU A 133 -1.31 0.66 -13.21
C LEU A 133 -1.24 -0.04 -14.57
N LYS A 134 -0.42 0.45 -15.51
CA LYS A 134 -0.12 -0.29 -16.75
C LYS A 134 0.91 -1.38 -16.48
N GLU A 135 2.00 -1.04 -15.81
CA GLU A 135 3.04 -2.00 -15.43
C GLU A 135 2.48 -3.13 -14.56
N LEU A 136 1.59 -2.81 -13.63
CA LEU A 136 0.91 -3.81 -12.79
C LEU A 136 0.04 -4.76 -13.63
N GLU A 137 -0.65 -4.25 -14.64
CA GLU A 137 -1.48 -5.07 -15.54
C GLU A 137 -0.63 -6.04 -16.36
N ASP A 138 0.56 -5.60 -16.81
CA ASP A 138 1.51 -6.46 -17.51
C ASP A 138 2.06 -7.57 -16.59
N VAL A 139 2.41 -7.24 -15.35
CA VAL A 139 2.91 -8.20 -14.34
C VAL A 139 1.85 -9.25 -13.95
N LEU A 140 0.58 -8.87 -13.92
CA LEU A 140 -0.51 -9.79 -13.58
C LEU A 140 -0.97 -10.64 -14.78
N SER A 141 -0.62 -10.24 -16.01
CA SER A 141 -0.96 -10.96 -17.24
C SER A 141 0.10 -11.98 -17.66
N SER A 142 1.26 -12.00 -16.99
CA SER A 142 2.39 -12.93 -17.22
C SER A 142 2.37 -14.13 -16.28
#